data_AF-A0AAD3HLA2-F1
#
_entry.id   AF-A0AAD3HLA2-F1
#
_cell.length_a   1.000
_cell.length_b   1.000
_cell.length_c   1.000
_cell.angle_alpha   90.00
_cell.angle_beta   90.00
_cell.angle_gamma   90.00
#
_symmetry.space_group_name_H-M   'P 1'
#
loop_
_entity.id
_entity.type
_entity.pdbx_description
1 polymer ?
#
loop_
_entity_poly.entity_id
_entity_poly.type
_entity_poly.pdbx_seq_one_letter_code
_entity_poly.pdbx_strand_id
1 'polypeptide(L)'
;MDEHNVHHFWGISPALDFGSLLQIEGDGAVDLPVDQPIRILQVAPYDARHTLTTICRATRHPLLQQQQQPVQLVVWEDSPEGLARHLLLLAVLLDGRLVARERWELLLELHGNALLRERAAGYLDEKARQLE
;
A
#
# COMPACT_ATOMS: atom_id res chain seq x y z
N MET A 1 5.27 -19.23 8.10
CA MET A 1 3.84 -19.57 7.95
C MET A 1 3.13 -18.83 9.05
N ASP A 2 2.18 -17.98 8.70
CA ASP A 2 1.29 -17.38 9.68
C ASP A 2 0.29 -18.42 10.22
N GLU A 3 -0.60 -17.98 11.11
CA GLU A 3 -1.68 -18.78 11.70
C GLU A 3 -2.58 -19.46 10.64
N HIS A 4 -2.50 -19.01 9.38
CA HIS A 4 -3.26 -19.50 8.24
C HIS A 4 -2.43 -20.41 7.31
N ASN A 5 -1.20 -20.76 7.70
CA ASN A 5 -0.27 -21.58 6.91
C ASN A 5 -0.01 -21.05 5.49
N VAL A 6 -0.11 -19.72 5.30
CA VAL A 6 0.18 -19.11 4.00
C VAL A 6 1.68 -18.81 3.95
N HIS A 7 2.36 -19.34 2.93
CA HIS A 7 3.69 -18.83 2.58
C HIS A 7 3.52 -17.36 2.19
N HIS A 8 4.25 -16.45 2.83
CA HIS A 8 4.28 -15.05 2.42
C HIS A 8 5.02 -14.95 1.08
N PHE A 9 4.32 -15.32 0.00
CA PHE A 9 4.90 -15.46 -1.33
C PHE A 9 5.52 -14.16 -1.83
N TRP A 10 5.14 -13.02 -1.25
CA TRP A 10 5.51 -11.69 -1.74
C TRP A 10 5.99 -10.71 -0.65
N GLY A 11 6.46 -11.23 0.50
CA GLY A 11 7.50 -10.58 1.32
C GLY A 11 7.43 -10.91 2.81
N ILE A 12 7.94 -10.03 3.66
CA ILE A 12 8.37 -10.44 5.02
C ILE A 12 7.25 -10.64 6.04
N SER A 13 6.06 -10.08 5.80
CA SER A 13 4.88 -10.20 6.67
C SER A 13 3.56 -10.12 5.88
N PRO A 14 2.44 -10.56 6.49
CA PRO A 14 1.11 -10.25 5.96
C PRO A 14 0.91 -8.74 5.77
N ALA A 15 0.10 -8.37 4.78
CA ALA A 15 -0.32 -6.99 4.63
C ALA A 15 -1.28 -6.63 5.77
N LEU A 16 -0.97 -5.54 6.46
CA LEU A 16 -1.80 -4.95 7.52
C LEU A 16 -2.78 -3.96 6.91
N ASP A 17 -4.01 -4.01 7.38
CA ASP A 17 -5.04 -3.00 7.14
C ASP A 17 -5.04 -2.04 8.32
N PHE A 18 -4.49 -0.84 8.17
CA PHE A 18 -4.40 0.10 9.30
C PHE A 18 -5.77 0.55 9.79
N GLY A 19 -6.81 0.50 8.95
CA GLY A 19 -8.16 0.85 9.38
C GLY A 19 -8.71 -0.09 10.45
N SER A 20 -8.33 -1.38 10.42
CA SER A 20 -8.74 -2.32 11.48
C SER A 20 -7.99 -2.09 12.79
N LEU A 21 -6.80 -1.49 12.75
CA LEU A 21 -6.04 -1.16 13.95
C LEU A 21 -6.60 0.07 14.69
N LEU A 22 -7.38 0.91 13.99
CA LEU A 22 -8.08 2.04 14.61
C LEU A 22 -9.31 1.59 15.41
N GLN A 23 -9.82 0.38 15.13
CA GLN A 23 -10.90 -0.25 15.87
C GLN A 23 -10.31 -1.13 16.98
N ILE A 24 -9.77 -0.52 18.03
CA ILE A 24 -9.36 -1.29 19.22
C ILE A 24 -10.65 -1.79 19.90
N GLU A 25 -10.90 -3.09 19.85
CA GLU A 25 -12.04 -3.73 20.54
C GLU A 25 -11.96 -3.48 22.06
N GLY A 26 -13.04 -2.95 22.65
CA GLY A 26 -13.16 -2.67 24.09
C GLY A 26 -13.54 -1.22 24.41
N ASP A 27 -13.60 -0.89 25.71
CA ASP A 27 -13.96 0.42 26.29
C ASP A 27 -12.96 1.57 25.97
N GLY A 28 -12.03 1.31 25.04
CA GLY A 28 -10.93 2.19 24.62
C GLY A 28 -11.01 2.59 23.15
N ALA A 29 -12.22 2.68 22.59
CA ALA A 29 -12.43 3.24 21.26
C ALA A 29 -11.67 4.57 21.16
N VAL A 30 -10.76 4.67 20.19
CA VAL A 30 -9.99 5.90 20.00
C VAL A 30 -10.97 6.96 19.49
N ASP A 31 -11.40 7.85 20.38
CA ASP A 31 -12.21 9.02 20.03
C ASP A 31 -11.32 10.02 19.28
N LEU A 32 -11.09 9.71 18.00
CA LEU A 32 -10.32 10.56 17.11
C LEU A 32 -11.22 11.71 16.65
N PRO A 33 -10.83 12.98 16.89
CA PRO A 33 -11.60 14.12 16.43
C PRO A 33 -11.81 14.05 14.91
N VAL A 34 -13.06 14.06 14.47
CA VAL A 34 -13.42 13.94 13.04
C VAL A 34 -12.96 15.13 12.19
N ASP A 35 -12.63 16.25 12.83
CA ASP A 35 -12.14 17.48 12.23
C ASP A 35 -10.61 17.51 12.09
N GLN A 36 -9.88 16.55 12.68
CA GLN A 36 -8.43 16.44 12.58
C GLN A 36 -8.01 15.29 11.64
N PRO A 37 -6.99 15.48 10.80
CA PRO A 37 -6.55 14.41 9.90
C PRO A 37 -5.91 13.26 10.69
N ILE A 38 -6.39 12.05 10.43
CA ILE A 38 -5.73 10.82 10.87
C ILE A 38 -4.41 10.69 10.11
N ARG A 39 -3.31 10.54 10.85
CA ARG A 39 -1.97 10.35 10.30
C ARG A 39 -1.45 8.97 10.64
N ILE A 40 -1.11 8.20 9.62
CA ILE A 40 -0.58 6.84 9.75
C ILE A 40 0.84 6.87 9.21
N LEU A 41 1.82 6.72 10.11
CA LEU A 41 3.23 6.62 9.74
C LEU A 41 3.64 5.15 9.59
N GLN A 42 4.19 4.82 8.43
CA GLN A 42 4.84 3.55 8.15
C GLN A 42 6.35 3.77 8.20
N VAL A 43 7.03 3.05 9.08
CA VAL A 43 8.49 3.12 9.25
C VAL A 43 9.09 1.85 8.66
N ALA A 44 9.91 2.01 7.61
CA ALA A 44 10.52 0.94 6.85
C ALA A 44 9.54 -0.20 6.46
N PRO A 45 8.40 0.10 5.79
CA PRO A 45 7.41 -0.91 5.43
C PRO A 45 7.87 -1.87 4.32
N TYR A 46 9.05 -1.65 3.72
CA TYR A 46 9.66 -2.40 2.62
C TYR A 46 8.96 -2.23 1.26
N ASP A 47 7.63 -2.20 1.24
CA ASP A 47 6.84 -1.92 0.04
C ASP A 47 5.43 -1.37 0.36
N ALA A 48 4.64 -1.17 -0.70
CA ALA A 48 3.32 -0.55 -0.61
C ALA A 48 2.20 -1.47 -0.14
N ARG A 49 2.44 -2.75 0.22
CA ARG A 49 1.36 -3.71 0.49
C ARG A 49 0.38 -3.23 1.56
N HIS A 50 0.89 -2.59 2.62
CA HIS A 50 0.11 -2.12 3.76
C HIS A 50 -0.73 -0.90 3.35
N THR A 51 -0.11 0.04 2.63
CA THR A 51 -0.75 1.21 2.02
C THR A 51 -1.88 0.78 1.09
N LEU A 52 -1.60 -0.10 0.13
CA LEU A 52 -2.57 -0.61 -0.85
C LEU A 52 -3.74 -1.33 -0.16
N THR A 53 -3.44 -2.20 0.81
CA THR A 53 -4.46 -2.93 1.57
C THR A 53 -5.38 -1.97 2.31
N THR A 54 -4.81 -0.97 2.99
CA THR A 54 -5.56 0.04 3.73
C THR A 54 -6.42 0.91 2.81
N ILE A 55 -5.88 1.38 1.69
CA ILE A 55 -6.63 2.19 0.70
C ILE A 55 -7.80 1.38 0.12
N CYS A 56 -7.53 0.16 -0.35
CA CYS A 56 -8.55 -0.71 -0.96
C CYS A 56 -9.64 -1.14 0.02
N ARG A 57 -9.36 -1.11 1.33
CA ARG A 57 -10.31 -1.47 2.39
C ARG A 57 -10.83 -0.27 3.17
N ALA A 58 -10.47 0.97 2.81
CA ALA A 58 -10.84 2.16 3.55
C ALA A 58 -12.37 2.29 3.75
N THR A 59 -13.15 1.90 2.75
CA THR A 59 -14.63 1.89 2.81
C THR A 59 -15.22 0.81 3.72
N ARG A 60 -14.40 -0.04 4.34
CA ARG A 60 -14.85 -1.01 5.35
C ARG A 60 -14.83 -0.43 6.75
N HIS A 61 -14.20 0.73 6.95
CA HIS A 61 -13.91 1.32 8.26
C HIS A 61 -14.72 2.60 8.46
N PRO A 62 -15.80 2.59 9.26
CA PRO A 62 -16.65 3.76 9.51
C PRO A 62 -15.86 4.99 9.99
N LEU A 63 -14.87 4.78 10.86
CA LEU A 63 -14.05 5.87 11.42
C LEU A 63 -13.28 6.61 10.31
N LEU A 64 -12.75 5.89 9.31
CA LEU A 64 -12.08 6.49 8.16
C LEU A 64 -13.05 7.24 7.23
N GLN A 65 -14.30 6.76 7.12
CA GLN A 65 -15.33 7.41 6.31
C GLN A 65 -15.90 8.67 6.95
N GLN A 66 -15.93 8.72 8.29
CA GLN A 66 -16.47 9.84 9.06
C GLN A 66 -15.53 11.04 9.14
N GLN A 67 -14.26 10.88 8.78
CA GLN A 67 -13.28 11.96 8.79
C GLN A 67 -13.66 13.07 7.81
N GLN A 68 -13.63 14.31 8.29
CA GLN A 68 -13.83 15.50 7.44
C GLN A 68 -12.54 15.89 6.71
N GLN A 69 -11.40 15.42 7.20
CA GLN A 69 -10.08 15.66 6.61
C GLN A 69 -9.56 14.40 5.91
N PRO A 70 -8.77 14.52 4.82
CA PRO A 70 -8.13 13.38 4.20
C PRO A 70 -7.21 12.64 5.16
N VAL A 71 -7.28 11.30 5.14
CA VAL A 71 -6.34 10.44 5.85
C VAL A 71 -4.95 10.60 5.24
N GLN A 72 -3.94 10.84 6.08
CA GLN A 72 -2.55 11.02 5.68
C GLN A 72 -1.77 9.72 5.90
N LEU A 73 -1.45 9.04 4.82
CA LEU A 73 -0.52 7.90 4.82
C LEU A 73 0.89 8.43 4.57
N VAL A 74 1.75 8.34 5.58
CA VAL A 74 3.13 8.81 5.54
C VAL A 74 4.06 7.61 5.55
N VAL A 75 5.04 7.60 4.65
CA VAL A 75 6.01 6.52 4.53
C VAL A 75 7.39 7.09 4.78
N TRP A 76 8.11 6.45 5.69
CA TRP A 76 9.54 6.64 5.88
C TRP A 76 10.25 5.34 5.52
N GLU A 77 11.28 5.43 4.69
CA GLU A 77 12.14 4.31 4.31
C GLU A 77 13.58 4.70 4.56
N ASP A 78 14.39 3.74 4.99
CA ASP A 78 15.83 3.94 5.22
C ASP A 78 16.61 3.90 3.89
N SER A 79 16.12 3.12 2.92
CA SER A 79 16.74 3.00 1.60
C SER A 79 15.93 3.68 0.50
N PRO A 80 16.59 4.38 -0.45
CA PRO A 80 15.90 4.96 -1.61
C PRO A 80 15.25 3.89 -2.49
N GLU A 81 15.82 2.68 -2.56
CA GLU A 81 15.25 1.56 -3.31
C GLU A 81 13.91 1.09 -2.73
N GLY A 82 13.79 1.04 -1.39
CA GLY A 82 12.53 0.72 -0.70
C GLY A 82 11.45 1.76 -1.01
N LEU A 83 11.80 3.04 -0.94
CA LEU A 83 10.88 4.12 -1.27
C LEU A 83 10.48 4.10 -2.75
N ALA A 84 11.43 3.91 -3.67
CA ALA A 84 11.18 3.81 -5.09
C ALA A 84 10.25 2.63 -5.42
N ARG A 85 10.47 1.47 -4.78
CA ARG A 85 9.57 0.31 -4.90
C ARG A 85 8.16 0.63 -4.39
N HIS A 86 8.04 1.33 -3.27
CA HIS A 86 6.73 1.77 -2.76
C HIS A 86 6.00 2.67 -3.77
N LEU A 87 6.69 3.68 -4.31
CA LEU A 87 6.16 4.62 -5.30
C LEU A 87 5.78 3.92 -6.61
N LEU A 88 6.60 2.99 -7.09
CA LEU A 88 6.31 2.22 -8.30
C LEU A 88 5.00 1.43 -8.17
N LEU A 89 4.80 0.73 -7.05
CA LEU A 89 3.60 -0.07 -6.83
C LEU A 89 2.34 0.82 -6.72
N LEU A 90 2.46 2.00 -6.09
CA LEU A 90 1.37 2.99 -6.08
C LEU A 90 1.12 3.56 -7.49
N ALA A 91 2.16 3.84 -8.26
CA ALA A 91 2.04 4.38 -9.61
C ALA A 91 1.27 3.41 -10.53
N VAL A 92 1.53 2.10 -10.42
CA VAL A 92 0.77 1.08 -11.17
C VAL A 92 -0.71 1.08 -10.78
N LEU A 93 -1.01 1.14 -9.47
CA LEU A 93 -2.41 1.17 -8.99
C LEU A 93 -3.16 2.39 -9.53
N LEU A 94 -2.49 3.55 -9.55
CA LEU A 94 -3.08 4.84 -9.90
C LEU A 94 -2.99 5.17 -11.41
N ASP A 95 -2.41 4.28 -12.22
CA ASP A 95 -2.28 4.52 -13.66
C ASP A 95 -3.64 4.41 -14.37
N GLY A 96 -4.25 5.57 -14.62
CA GLY A 96 -5.53 5.70 -15.32
C GLY A 96 -5.48 5.30 -16.80
N ARG A 97 -4.29 5.13 -17.38
CA ARG A 97 -4.11 4.68 -18.78
C ARG A 97 -4.34 3.18 -18.95
N LEU A 98 -4.16 2.41 -17.87
CA LEU A 98 -4.29 0.95 -17.86
C LEU A 98 -5.71 0.53 -17.48
N VAL A 99 -6.23 -0.53 -18.09
CA VAL A 99 -7.48 -1.12 -17.59
C VAL A 99 -7.24 -1.84 -16.27
N ALA A 100 -8.29 -2.04 -15.47
CA ALA A 100 -8.16 -2.67 -14.15
C ALA A 100 -7.45 -4.04 -14.19
N ARG A 101 -7.67 -4.81 -15.27
CA ARG A 101 -7.01 -6.10 -15.47
C ARG A 101 -5.50 -5.96 -15.65
N GLU A 102 -5.07 -5.07 -16.52
CA GLU A 102 -3.67 -4.84 -16.81
C GLU A 102 -2.92 -4.29 -15.59
N ARG A 103 -3.58 -3.45 -14.78
CA ARG A 103 -3.00 -2.95 -13.53
C ARG A 103 -2.63 -4.07 -12.57
N TRP A 104 -3.52 -5.06 -12.36
CA TRP A 104 -3.19 -6.15 -11.43
C TRP A 104 -2.12 -7.09 -12.00
N GLU A 105 -2.16 -7.38 -13.31
CA GLU A 105 -1.15 -8.22 -13.96
C GLU A 105 0.24 -7.58 -13.82
N LEU A 106 0.33 -6.29 -14.13
CA LEU A 106 1.57 -5.51 -14.02
C LEU A 106 2.03 -5.37 -12.57
N LEU A 107 1.11 -5.13 -11.62
CA LEU A 107 1.44 -5.01 -10.20
C LEU A 107 2.00 -6.31 -9.64
N LEU A 108 1.36 -7.45 -9.92
CA LEU A 108 1.86 -8.75 -9.46
C LEU A 108 3.21 -9.08 -10.09
N GLU A 109 3.40 -8.74 -11.35
CA GLU A 109 4.67 -8.97 -12.05
C GLU A 109 5.81 -8.13 -11.47
N LEU A 110 5.61 -6.82 -11.25
CA LEU A 110 6.61 -5.94 -10.65
C LEU A 110 6.85 -6.22 -9.15
N HIS A 111 5.81 -6.66 -8.44
CA HIS A 111 5.91 -6.98 -7.03
C HIS A 111 6.61 -8.33 -6.81
N GLY A 112 6.32 -9.33 -7.63
CA GLY A 112 6.67 -10.72 -7.34
C GLY A 112 7.71 -11.36 -8.25
N ASN A 113 7.82 -10.96 -9.52
CA ASN A 113 8.61 -11.77 -10.44
C ASN A 113 10.10 -11.48 -10.37
N ALA A 114 10.92 -12.53 -10.32
CA ALA A 114 12.37 -12.44 -10.49
C ALA A 114 12.78 -12.09 -11.93
N LEU A 115 11.89 -12.32 -12.90
CA LEU A 115 12.08 -11.99 -14.31
C LEU A 115 10.87 -11.23 -14.84
N LEU A 116 11.10 -10.05 -15.40
CA LEU A 116 10.07 -9.23 -16.02
C LEU A 116 9.96 -9.56 -17.50
N ARG A 117 8.72 -9.61 -18.01
CA ARG A 117 8.42 -9.56 -19.43
C ARG A 117 8.79 -8.18 -19.97
N GLU A 118 9.07 -8.12 -21.26
CA GLU A 118 9.51 -6.91 -21.95
C GLU A 118 8.59 -5.70 -21.68
N ARG A 119 7.27 -5.91 -21.68
CA ARG A 119 6.28 -4.86 -21.35
C ARG A 119 6.47 -4.31 -19.92
N ALA A 120 6.64 -5.18 -18.93
CA ALA A 120 6.79 -4.76 -17.54
C ALA A 120 8.16 -4.10 -17.31
N ALA A 121 9.21 -4.61 -17.95
CA ALA A 121 10.54 -3.99 -17.93
C ALA A 121 10.51 -2.58 -18.55
N GLY A 122 9.84 -2.40 -19.69
CA GLY A 122 9.67 -1.09 -20.32
C GLY A 122 8.87 -0.11 -19.45
N TYR A 123 7.83 -0.59 -18.75
CA TYR A 123 7.09 0.24 -17.79
C TYR A 123 7.97 0.66 -16.60
N LEU A 124 8.74 -0.27 -16.03
CA LEU A 124 9.67 0.02 -14.94
C LEU A 124 10.68 1.10 -15.35
N ASP A 125 11.25 0.97 -16.55
CA ASP A 125 12.19 1.92 -17.11
C ASP A 125 11.55 3.31 -17.37
N GLU A 126 10.32 3.36 -17.89
CA GLU A 126 9.54 4.61 -17.97
C GLU A 126 9.38 5.29 -16.61
N LYS A 127 9.05 4.53 -15.57
CA LYS A 127 8.84 5.06 -14.21
C LYS A 127 10.14 5.42 -13.51
N ALA A 128 11.21 4.67 -13.70
CA ALA A 128 12.53 4.97 -13.13
C ALA A 128 13.01 6.35 -13.57
N ARG A 129 12.87 6.69 -14.86
CA ARG A 129 13.21 8.03 -15.39
C ARG A 129 12.37 9.18 -14.83
N GLN A 130 11.21 8.90 -14.23
CA GLN A 130 10.37 9.92 -13.59
C GLN A 130 10.80 10.20 -12.14
N LEU A 131 11.62 9.32 -11.55
CA LEU A 131 12.14 9.43 -10.18
C LEU A 131 13.55 10.06 -10.13
N GLU A 132 14.26 10.14 -11.26
CA GLU A 132 15.52 10.88 -11.45
C GLU A 132 15.29 12.39 -11.63
#